data_AF-A0A920FPF9-F1
#
_entry.id   AF-A0A920FPF9-F1
#
_cell.length_a   1.000
_cell.length_b   1.000
_cell.length_c   1.000
_cell.angle_alpha   90.00
_cell.angle_beta   90.00
_cell.angle_gamma   90.00
#
_symmetry.space_group_name_H-M   'P 1'
#
loop_
_entity.id
_entity.type
_entity.pdbx_description
1 polymer ?
#
loop_
_entity_poly.entity_id
_entity_poly.type
_entity_poly.pdbx_seq_one_letter_code
_entity_poly.pdbx_strand_id
1 'polypeptide(L)'
;MSQRVYNFGAGPAMLPTEVMEEVQQEMLDYQGHGASIIEISHRAPPFLEILEETESIFRRLTGLGSSHVMFFMHGGAQMQFSAVPLNLMARKRKTFGSLSDHRKMGCAC
;
A
#
# COMPACT_ATOMS: atom_id res chain seq x y z
N MET A 1 -30.34 16.64 13.22
CA MET A 1 -29.38 15.69 12.63
C MET A 1 -29.53 15.74 11.12
N SER A 2 -28.47 16.11 10.41
CA SER A 2 -28.44 16.03 8.95
C SER A 2 -28.56 14.55 8.56
N GLN A 3 -29.59 14.17 7.78
CA GLN A 3 -29.70 12.79 7.30
C GLN A 3 -28.54 12.51 6.33
N ARG A 4 -27.68 11.57 6.71
CA ARG A 4 -26.55 11.15 5.89
C ARG A 4 -27.08 10.59 4.56
N VAL A 5 -26.55 11.09 3.46
CA VAL A 5 -26.92 10.62 2.12
C VAL A 5 -26.41 9.20 1.92
N TYR A 6 -27.23 8.34 1.30
CA TYR A 6 -26.78 7.04 0.81
C TYR A 6 -25.89 7.23 -0.42
N ASN A 7 -24.58 7.13 -0.22
CA ASN A 7 -23.60 7.31 -1.28
C ASN A 7 -23.32 5.96 -1.99
N PHE A 8 -23.92 5.78 -3.16
CA PHE A 8 -23.70 4.62 -4.04
C PHE A 8 -22.56 4.83 -5.06
N GLY A 9 -21.62 5.74 -4.77
CA GLY A 9 -20.45 5.99 -5.62
C GLY A 9 -19.59 4.74 -5.82
N ALA A 10 -19.10 4.54 -7.04
CA ALA A 10 -18.31 3.37 -7.42
C ALA A 10 -16.84 3.41 -6.95
N GLY A 11 -16.38 4.56 -6.45
CA GLY A 11 -14.99 4.80 -6.07
C GLY A 11 -14.58 6.26 -6.29
N PRO A 12 -14.23 7.04 -5.25
CA PRO A 12 -14.35 6.71 -3.82
C PRO A 12 -15.78 6.35 -3.39
N ALA A 13 -15.92 5.58 -2.31
CA ALA A 13 -17.19 5.01 -1.84
C ALA A 13 -17.51 5.41 -0.39
N MET A 14 -18.70 5.03 0.09
CA MET A 14 -19.15 5.32 1.45
C MET A 14 -18.34 4.56 2.51
N LEU A 15 -17.88 5.27 3.56
CA LEU A 15 -17.24 4.67 4.73
C LEU A 15 -18.25 4.44 5.88
N PRO A 16 -18.01 3.45 6.77
CA PRO A 16 -18.78 3.31 8.02
C PRO A 16 -18.76 4.61 8.85
N THR A 17 -19.88 4.93 9.51
CA THR A 17 -19.99 6.19 10.28
C THR A 17 -19.04 6.17 11.46
N GLU A 18 -18.96 5.01 12.12
CA GLU A 18 -18.21 4.77 13.34
C GLU A 18 -16.71 5.07 13.13
N VAL A 19 -16.15 4.64 12.00
CA VAL A 19 -14.75 4.91 11.62
C VAL A 19 -14.50 6.40 11.42
N MET A 20 -15.43 7.12 10.79
CA MET A 20 -15.26 8.56 10.56
C MET A 20 -15.39 9.37 11.86
N GLU A 21 -16.26 8.93 12.78
CA GLU A 21 -16.41 9.54 14.10
C GLU A 21 -15.16 9.35 14.95
N GLU A 22 -14.55 8.17 14.92
CA GLU A 22 -13.26 7.89 15.58
C GLU A 22 -12.13 8.77 15.01
N VAL A 23 -11.95 8.78 13.67
CA VAL A 23 -10.96 9.65 13.02
C VAL A 23 -11.21 11.13 13.33
N GLN A 24 -12.47 11.56 13.39
CA GLN A 24 -12.81 12.94 13.75
C GLN A 24 -12.38 13.27 15.19
N GLN A 25 -12.61 12.36 16.14
CA GLN A 25 -12.25 12.55 17.56
C GLN A 25 -10.72 12.63 17.74
N GLU A 26 -9.97 11.83 16.98
CA GLU A 26 -8.51 11.75 17.08
C GLU A 26 -7.76 12.68 16.12
N MET A 27 -8.47 13.47 15.30
CA MET A 27 -7.86 14.24 14.22
C MET A 27 -6.83 15.26 14.71
N LEU A 28 -7.05 15.88 15.86
CA LEU A 28 -6.14 16.90 16.41
C LEU A 28 -5.16 16.34 17.43
N ASP A 29 -5.51 15.22 18.06
CA ASP A 29 -4.68 14.54 19.05
C ASP A 29 -4.87 13.03 18.89
N TYR A 30 -3.94 12.41 18.18
CA TYR A 30 -3.98 10.98 17.94
C TYR A 30 -3.62 10.24 19.22
N GLN A 31 -4.60 9.58 19.83
CA GLN A 31 -4.44 8.73 21.02
C GLN A 31 -3.66 9.41 22.17
N GLY A 32 -3.83 10.72 22.35
CA GLY A 32 -3.19 11.49 23.43
C GLY A 32 -1.70 11.75 23.23
N HIS A 33 -1.19 11.66 22.00
CA HIS A 33 0.21 11.97 21.67
C HIS A 33 0.50 13.47 21.56
N GLY A 34 -0.52 14.32 21.69
CA GLY A 34 -0.41 15.78 21.59
C GLY A 34 -0.12 16.28 20.18
N ALA A 35 -0.34 15.42 19.17
CA ALA A 35 -0.16 15.73 17.76
C ALA A 35 -1.11 14.89 16.90
N SER A 36 -1.47 15.40 15.73
CA SER A 36 -2.27 14.69 14.75
C SER A 36 -1.49 13.55 14.09
N ILE A 37 -2.22 12.52 13.66
CA ILE A 37 -1.64 11.42 12.88
C ILE A 37 -0.95 11.88 11.59
N ILE A 38 -1.38 13.01 11.01
CA ILE A 38 -0.77 13.57 9.79
C ILE A 38 0.52 14.36 10.08
N GLU A 39 0.81 14.65 11.35
CA GLU A 39 2.00 15.38 11.80
C GLU A 39 3.10 14.45 12.30
N ILE A 40 2.74 13.22 12.71
CA ILE A 40 3.71 12.26 13.22
C ILE A 40 4.60 11.71 12.10
N SER A 41 5.86 11.44 12.44
CA SER A 41 6.80 10.79 11.53
C SER A 41 6.33 9.37 11.21
N HIS A 42 6.39 8.99 9.94
CA HIS A 42 6.15 7.62 9.46
C HIS A 42 7.11 6.56 10.04
N ARG A 43 8.15 7.00 10.75
CA ARG A 43 9.12 6.12 11.44
C ARG A 43 8.94 6.11 12.95
N ALA A 44 8.03 6.94 13.48
CA ALA A 44 7.77 6.98 14.91
C ALA A 44 7.00 5.72 15.33
N PRO A 45 7.20 5.22 16.57
CA PRO A 45 6.50 4.04 17.07
C PRO A 45 4.98 4.06 16.85
N PRO A 46 4.25 5.17 17.09
CA PRO A 46 2.80 5.19 16.90
C PRO A 46 2.36 4.93 15.45
N PHE A 47 3.14 5.37 14.45
CA PHE A 47 2.83 5.09 13.05
C PHE A 47 3.17 3.66 12.66
N LEU A 48 4.26 3.11 13.21
CA LEU A 48 4.66 1.72 12.96
C LEU A 48 3.64 0.74 13.55
N GLU A 49 3.11 1.03 14.73
CA GLU A 49 2.05 0.25 15.38
C GLU A 49 0.80 0.16 14.49
N ILE A 50 0.39 1.27 13.86
CA ILE A 50 -0.74 1.28 12.90
C ILE A 50 -0.47 0.36 11.71
N LEU A 51 0.75 0.37 11.16
CA LEU A 51 1.11 -0.49 10.03
C LEU A 51 1.09 -1.97 10.43
N GLU A 52 1.68 -2.30 11.58
CA GLU A 52 1.74 -3.66 12.11
C GLU A 52 0.34 -4.21 12.42
N GLU A 53 -0.51 -3.41 13.05
CA GLU A 53 -1.90 -3.76 13.33
C GLU A 53 -2.69 -3.96 12.03
N THR A 54 -2.56 -3.04 11.07
CA THR A 54 -3.22 -3.14 9.77
C THR A 54 -2.80 -4.42 9.04
N GLU A 55 -1.50 -4.76 9.04
CA GLU A 55 -0.99 -6.00 8.46
C GLU A 55 -1.57 -7.24 9.14
N SER A 56 -1.57 -7.25 10.48
CA SER A 56 -2.09 -8.36 11.28
C SER A 56 -3.58 -8.60 11.00
N ILE A 57 -4.38 -7.53 10.99
CA ILE A 57 -5.82 -7.60 10.68
C ILE A 57 -6.03 -8.08 9.25
N PHE A 58 -5.32 -7.53 8.27
CA PHE A 58 -5.47 -7.92 6.87
C PHE A 58 -5.14 -9.40 6.65
N ARG A 59 -4.04 -9.89 7.23
CA ARG A 59 -3.66 -11.32 7.18
C ARG A 59 -4.71 -12.21 7.82
N ARG A 60 -5.24 -11.81 8.98
CA ARG A 60 -6.30 -12.55 9.69
C ARG A 60 -7.58 -12.63 8.86
N LEU A 61 -7.98 -11.55 8.20
CA LEU A 61 -9.20 -11.51 7.37
C LEU A 61 -9.07 -12.30 6.06
N THR A 62 -7.89 -12.31 5.46
CA THR A 62 -7.64 -12.92 4.15
C THR A 62 -7.08 -14.34 4.22
N GLY A 63 -6.58 -14.78 5.38
CA GLY A 63 -5.88 -16.05 5.53
C GLY A 63 -4.48 -16.08 4.89
N LEU A 64 -3.88 -14.91 4.61
CA LEU A 64 -2.56 -14.81 3.98
C LEU A 64 -1.45 -15.23 4.96
N GLY A 65 -0.78 -16.34 4.62
CA GLY A 65 0.39 -16.84 5.36
C GLY A 65 1.67 -16.01 5.15
N SER A 66 2.74 -16.43 5.82
CA SER A 66 4.04 -15.75 5.85
C SER A 66 4.82 -15.77 4.53
N SER A 67 4.37 -16.52 3.53
CA SER A 67 5.00 -16.58 2.19
C SER A 67 4.77 -15.33 1.34
N HIS A 68 3.93 -14.40 1.79
CA HIS A 68 3.57 -13.17 1.09
C HIS A 68 4.04 -11.94 1.86
N VAL A 69 4.57 -10.96 1.14
CA VAL A 69 4.96 -9.65 1.67
C VAL A 69 3.90 -8.63 1.28
N MET A 70 3.47 -7.81 2.24
CA MET A 70 2.49 -6.76 2.02
C MET A 70 3.20 -5.42 1.77
N PHE A 71 2.73 -4.67 0.78
CA PHE A 71 3.24 -3.33 0.47
C PHE A 71 2.10 -2.32 0.47
N PHE A 72 2.29 -1.22 1.19
CA PHE A 72 1.45 -0.02 1.10
C PHE A 72 2.08 0.94 0.09
N MET A 73 1.40 1.20 -1.04
CA MET A 73 1.93 2.00 -2.13
C MET A 73 0.95 3.07 -2.58
N HIS A 74 1.49 4.23 -2.96
CA HIS A 74 0.73 5.28 -3.63
C HIS A 74 0.49 4.95 -5.12
N GLY A 75 -0.24 5.81 -5.82
CA GLY A 75 -0.49 5.69 -7.27
C GLY A 75 -1.62 4.75 -7.67
N GLY A 76 -2.25 4.09 -6.69
CA GLY A 76 -3.43 3.25 -6.89
C GLY A 76 -3.19 2.03 -7.79
N ALA A 77 -4.27 1.32 -8.14
CA ALA A 77 -4.20 0.12 -8.98
C ALA A 77 -3.63 0.41 -10.38
N GLN A 78 -3.90 1.59 -10.93
CA GLN A 78 -3.45 1.97 -12.28
C GLN A 78 -1.92 2.08 -12.37
N MET A 79 -1.22 2.56 -11.34
CA MET A 79 0.25 2.56 -11.33
C MET A 79 0.83 1.14 -11.41
N GLN A 80 0.11 0.16 -10.86
CA GLN A 80 0.55 -1.24 -10.89
C GLN A 80 0.52 -1.85 -12.29
N PHE A 81 -0.25 -1.28 -13.23
CA PHE A 81 -0.23 -1.71 -14.64
C PHE A 81 1.15 -1.58 -15.28
N SER A 82 1.97 -0.62 -14.82
CA SER A 82 3.36 -0.47 -15.24
C SER A 82 4.34 -1.13 -14.26
N ALA A 83 4.12 -1.00 -12.95
CA ALA A 83 5.05 -1.50 -11.94
C ALA A 83 5.19 -3.04 -11.99
N VAL A 84 4.09 -3.77 -12.18
CA VAL A 84 4.09 -5.24 -12.26
C VAL A 84 4.94 -5.75 -13.44
N PRO A 85 4.69 -5.36 -14.72
CA PRO A 85 5.49 -5.85 -15.83
C PRO A 85 6.96 -5.43 -15.72
N LEU A 86 7.26 -4.20 -15.29
CA LEU A 86 8.66 -3.73 -15.14
C LEU A 86 9.45 -4.59 -14.14
N ASN A 87 8.85 -4.93 -13.00
CA ASN A 87 9.51 -5.77 -11.99
C ASN A 87 9.63 -7.24 -12.46
N LEU A 88 8.62 -7.79 -13.12
CA LEU A 88 8.63 -9.19 -13.57
C LEU A 88 9.54 -9.41 -14.81
N MET A 89 9.62 -8.46 -15.73
CA MET A 89 10.53 -8.53 -16.88
C MET A 89 12.00 -8.55 -16.43
N ALA A 90 12.34 -7.77 -15.40
CA ALA A 90 13.68 -7.76 -14.83
C ALA A 90 14.11 -9.14 -14.26
N ARG A 91 13.15 -9.96 -13.80
CA ARG A 91 13.42 -11.34 -13.33
C ARG A 91 13.80 -12.28 -14.47
N LYS A 92 13.13 -12.20 -15.63
CA LYS A 92 13.46 -13.02 -16.81
C LYS A 92 14.87 -12.74 -17.35
N ARG A 93 15.32 -11.48 -17.31
CA ARG A 93 16.68 -11.13 -17.77
C ARG A 93 17.77 -11.81 -16.94
N LYS A 94 17.56 -12.00 -15.63
CA LYS A 94 18.50 -12.74 -14.78
C LYS A 94 18.50 -14.26 -15.06
N THR A 95 17.38 -14.82 -15.51
CA THR A 95 17.29 -16.25 -15.87
C THR A 95 17.84 -16.55 -17.27
N PHE A 96 17.76 -15.60 -18.21
CA PHE A 96 18.28 -15.76 -19.58
C PHE A 96 19.70 -15.21 -19.78
N GLY A 97 20.22 -14.42 -18.83
CA GLY A 97 21.57 -13.85 -18.87
C GLY A 97 22.71 -14.87 -18.67
N SER A 98 22.40 -16.14 -18.37
CA SER A 98 23.39 -17.24 -18.36
C SER A 98 23.37 -18.09 -19.63
N LEU A 99 22.61 -17.69 -20.67
CA LEU A 99 22.46 -18.44 -21.92
C LEU A 99 22.74 -17.63 -23.19
N SER A 100 23.49 -16.53 -23.08
CA SER A 100 23.99 -15.81 -24.24
C SER A 100 25.46 -15.41 -24.10
N ASP A 101 26.31 -16.41 -23.90
CA ASP A 101 27.60 -16.42 -24.58
C ASP A 101 27.32 -16.86 -26.04
N HIS A 102 27.98 -16.25 -27.03
CA HIS A 102 27.78 -16.40 -28.49
C HIS A 102 26.91 -15.38 -29.27
N ARG A 103 26.83 -14.10 -28.87
CA ARG A 103 26.67 -13.02 -29.87
C ARG A 103 27.64 -11.87 -29.63
N LYS A 104 28.94 -12.16 -29.79
CA LYS A 104 29.87 -11.20 -30.40
C LYS A 104 29.58 -11.16 -31.89
N MET A 105 28.89 -10.14 -32.38
CA MET A 105 29.17 -9.57 -33.71
C MET A 105 28.47 -8.22 -33.86
N GLY A 106 29.27 -7.16 -33.96
CA GLY A 106 29.02 -5.98 -34.78
C GLY A 106 27.75 -5.16 -34.50
N CYS A 107 27.89 -4.09 -33.72
CA CYS A 107 27.80 -2.75 -34.30
C CYS A 107 28.44 -1.75 -33.34
N ALA A 108 29.63 -1.29 -33.70
CA ALA A 108 30.16 -0.05 -33.20
C ALA A 108 29.46 1.08 -33.96
N CYS A 109 28.71 1.89 -33.23
CA CYS A 109 28.56 3.34 -33.39
C CYS A 109 28.04 3.86 -32.03
#